data_AF-A0ABD3HF16-F1
#
_entry.id   AF-A0ABD3HF16-F1
#
_cell.length_a   1.000
_cell.length_b   1.000
_cell.length_c   1.000
_cell.angle_alpha   90.00
_cell.angle_beta   90.00
_cell.angle_gamma   90.00
#
_symmetry.space_group_name_H-M   'P 1'
#
loop_
_entity.id
_entity.type
_entity.pdbx_description
1 polymer ?
#
loop_
_entity_poly.entity_id
_entity_poly.type
_entity_poly.pdbx_seq_one_letter_code
_entity_poly.pdbx_strand_id
1 'polypeptide(L)'
;MYAFESCRRTLIIEWALQWIIQPFGAEGSNDFDLSSFRDKIKEKALELLSLLPPADDIVGVTVDRFNLKSPMGSKLPELDPVVIPFISHKPFDCEGNGLTYIKFSRESLDDLRTWLQPNQRSKPLFKRGKEWWRAQLLLYGLDAGKSTAKANDLTRMLRSAVKQGLQGPTQTIIDLEDELNAKFRAQNAEARDKKYQTLETEESRVEFYPVRFWRERFPSKGKRKKNDIVTLAVQSQSVHRVKTAAESLGLSVICPDAVEAGGLSKIVVGTDRGAVLQLKSQMEEKQKKQIEEAAIFDRKEREAKTPKLEAQVGPGKRTLKDVVGEWNVRSRAISDMWPDFGTDFQMSIYFHKLVEARNDSDEERSFCSDGSHGDGATSAKSDGTELVWANFEMGILSGVLQAKKHFPHDSSFPRGPIPFAWRGREAGEGEIQVDMDGSVNKGTVTFLGPTKLKGELKSSLGDFKFEGNKASSAPKNKNPHEWHELDEGRWNEECTGRW
;
A
#
# COMPACT_ATOMS: atom_id res chain seq x y z
N MET A 1 -26.70 -6.17 -25.39
CA MET A 1 -27.47 -4.99 -25.83
C MET A 1 -27.65 -3.97 -24.71
N TYR A 2 -28.32 -4.27 -23.59
CA TYR A 2 -28.52 -3.29 -22.49
C TYR A 2 -27.24 -2.66 -21.90
N ALA A 3 -26.16 -3.44 -21.74
CA ALA A 3 -24.87 -2.90 -21.29
C ALA A 3 -24.21 -1.97 -22.34
N PHE A 4 -24.50 -2.18 -23.62
CA PHE A 4 -23.97 -1.40 -24.72
C PHE A 4 -24.68 -0.04 -24.84
N GLU A 5 -26.00 -0.02 -24.65
CA GLU A 5 -26.80 1.22 -24.55
C GLU A 5 -26.38 2.07 -23.34
N SER A 6 -26.12 1.43 -22.19
CA SER A 6 -25.68 2.13 -20.98
C SER A 6 -24.30 2.76 -21.15
N CYS A 7 -23.33 2.04 -21.73
CA CYS A 7 -22.01 2.59 -22.03
C CYS A 7 -22.07 3.75 -23.05
N ARG A 8 -22.95 3.65 -24.05
CA ARG A 8 -23.13 4.71 -25.06
C ARG A 8 -23.69 5.99 -24.43
N ARG A 9 -24.62 5.89 -23.48
CA ARG A 9 -25.14 7.07 -22.76
C ARG A 9 -24.08 7.72 -21.88
N THR A 10 -23.27 6.93 -21.17
CA THR A 10 -22.19 7.48 -20.33
C THR A 10 -21.12 8.19 -21.17
N LEU A 11 -20.72 7.61 -22.30
CA LEU A 11 -19.74 8.22 -23.22
C LEU A 11 -20.24 9.53 -23.83
N ILE A 12 -21.54 9.64 -24.16
CA ILE A 12 -22.12 10.89 -24.67
C ILE A 12 -22.10 11.98 -23.59
N ILE A 13 -22.35 11.62 -22.33
CA ILE A 13 -22.31 12.57 -21.21
C ILE A 13 -20.89 13.05 -20.93
N GLU A 14 -19.89 12.14 -20.89
CA GLU A 14 -18.49 12.53 -20.71
C GLU A 14 -17.97 13.41 -21.85
N TRP A 15 -18.34 13.07 -23.10
CA TRP A 15 -17.94 13.84 -24.27
C TRP A 15 -18.57 15.24 -24.27
N ALA A 16 -19.85 15.36 -23.88
CA ALA A 16 -20.52 16.65 -23.73
C ALA A 16 -19.88 17.50 -22.61
N LEU A 17 -19.49 16.88 -21.49
CA LEU A 17 -18.81 17.59 -20.39
C LEU A 17 -17.42 18.12 -20.79
N GLN A 18 -16.63 17.34 -21.54
CA GLN A 18 -15.34 17.82 -22.06
C GLN A 18 -15.49 18.99 -23.04
N TRP A 19 -16.53 18.96 -23.88
CA TRP A 19 -16.80 20.03 -24.85
C TRP A 19 -17.26 21.33 -24.19
N ILE A 20 -17.99 21.23 -23.07
CA ILE A 20 -18.43 22.39 -22.27
C ILE A 20 -17.25 23.06 -21.54
N ILE A 21 -16.23 22.28 -21.15
CA ILE A 21 -15.10 22.78 -20.33
C ILE A 21 -13.98 23.40 -21.20
N GLN A 22 -13.78 22.94 -22.43
CA GLN A 22 -12.64 23.37 -23.26
C GLN A 22 -12.52 24.87 -23.61
N PRO A 23 -13.58 25.70 -23.71
CA PRO A 23 -13.40 27.10 -24.11
C PRO A 23 -12.81 28.03 -23.04
N PHE A 24 -12.68 27.58 -21.78
CA PHE A 24 -12.40 28.46 -20.64
C PHE A 24 -10.92 28.51 -20.21
N GLY A 25 -10.02 27.95 -21.02
CA GLY A 25 -8.57 27.92 -20.73
C GLY A 25 -7.77 29.16 -21.14
N ALA A 26 -8.37 30.15 -21.80
CA ALA A 26 -7.64 31.33 -22.25
C ALA A 26 -8.58 32.53 -22.40
N GLU A 27 -8.74 33.32 -21.33
CA GLU A 27 -8.79 34.79 -21.36
C GLU A 27 -9.32 35.31 -20.01
N GLY A 28 -8.49 36.09 -19.31
CA GLY A 28 -8.83 36.71 -18.03
C GLY A 28 -9.84 37.84 -18.22
N SER A 29 -11.04 37.67 -17.68
CA SER A 29 -12.04 38.71 -17.51
C SER A 29 -12.80 38.46 -16.20
N ASN A 30 -12.82 39.46 -15.32
CA ASN A 30 -13.26 39.37 -13.92
C ASN A 30 -14.75 39.65 -13.70
N ASP A 31 -15.60 39.55 -14.72
CA ASP A 31 -17.06 39.62 -14.56
C ASP A 31 -17.71 38.41 -15.25
N PHE A 32 -17.89 37.34 -14.47
CA PHE A 32 -18.57 36.13 -14.93
C PHE A 32 -19.94 36.01 -14.25
N ASP A 33 -20.99 36.34 -14.98
CA ASP A 33 -22.37 36.15 -14.52
C ASP A 33 -22.77 34.67 -14.57
N LEU A 34 -22.68 34.02 -13.40
CA LEU A 34 -23.04 32.61 -13.17
C LEU A 34 -24.50 32.28 -13.52
N SER A 35 -25.40 33.28 -13.55
CA SER A 35 -26.82 33.05 -13.86
C SER A 35 -27.04 32.78 -15.35
N SER A 36 -26.48 33.63 -16.20
CA SER A 36 -26.49 33.48 -17.67
C SER A 36 -25.84 32.17 -18.12
N PHE A 37 -24.78 31.75 -17.42
CA PHE A 37 -24.10 30.47 -17.69
C PHE A 37 -24.99 29.25 -17.38
N ARG A 38 -25.66 29.25 -16.22
CA ARG A 38 -26.58 28.17 -15.85
C ARG A 38 -27.75 28.03 -16.82
N ASP A 39 -28.26 29.14 -17.32
CA ASP A 39 -29.39 29.14 -18.24
C ASP A 39 -28.99 28.63 -19.63
N LYS A 40 -27.80 28.99 -20.13
CA LYS A 40 -27.24 28.42 -21.37
C LYS A 40 -26.98 26.91 -21.27
N ILE A 41 -26.52 26.41 -20.11
CA ILE A 41 -26.37 24.96 -19.89
C ILE A 41 -27.72 24.26 -19.94
N LYS A 42 -28.74 24.82 -19.28
CA LYS A 42 -30.10 24.24 -19.29
C LYS A 42 -30.69 24.20 -20.70
N GLU A 43 -30.54 25.28 -21.46
CA GLU A 43 -31.02 25.36 -22.84
C GLU A 43 -30.35 24.31 -23.73
N LYS A 44 -29.03 24.17 -23.65
CA LYS A 44 -28.28 23.18 -24.44
C LYS A 44 -28.57 21.74 -24.01
N ALA A 45 -28.79 21.50 -22.72
CA ALA A 45 -29.21 20.19 -22.22
C ALA A 45 -30.61 19.80 -22.72
N LEU A 46 -31.54 20.76 -22.79
CA LEU A 46 -32.88 20.55 -23.35
C LEU A 46 -32.84 20.27 -24.86
N GLU A 47 -31.98 20.99 -25.60
CA GLU A 47 -31.74 20.75 -27.03
C GLU A 47 -31.20 19.32 -27.26
N LEU A 48 -30.21 18.89 -26.48
CA LEU A 48 -29.65 17.52 -26.57
C LEU A 48 -30.66 16.44 -26.17
N LEU A 49 -31.50 16.70 -25.16
CA LEU A 49 -32.57 15.78 -24.77
C LEU A 49 -33.66 15.66 -25.85
N SER A 50 -33.91 16.72 -26.63
CA SER A 50 -34.85 16.71 -27.76
C SER A 50 -34.37 15.90 -28.97
N LEU A 51 -33.07 15.61 -29.06
CA LEU A 51 -32.47 14.76 -30.10
C LEU A 51 -32.55 13.26 -29.76
N LEU A 52 -33.01 12.91 -28.56
CA LEU A 52 -33.30 11.53 -28.19
C LEU A 52 -34.73 11.17 -28.63
N PRO A 53 -34.96 9.97 -29.20
CA PRO A 53 -36.30 9.56 -29.61
C PRO A 53 -37.25 9.51 -28.39
N PRO A 54 -38.53 9.89 -28.56
CA PRO A 54 -39.51 9.90 -27.48
C PRO A 54 -39.69 8.49 -26.89
N ALA A 55 -39.79 8.42 -25.56
CA ALA A 55 -39.81 7.16 -24.80
C ALA A 55 -41.07 6.30 -25.01
N ASP A 56 -42.04 6.78 -25.80
CA ASP A 56 -43.36 6.15 -25.93
C ASP A 56 -43.48 5.15 -27.10
N ASP A 57 -42.44 4.98 -27.94
CA ASP A 57 -42.44 4.01 -29.05
C ASP A 57 -41.80 2.64 -28.71
N ILE A 58 -41.62 2.32 -27.43
CA ILE A 58 -41.26 0.96 -26.98
C ILE A 58 -42.46 0.30 -26.31
N VAL A 59 -43.59 0.26 -27.01
CA VAL A 59 -44.73 -0.62 -26.71
C VAL A 59 -45.15 -1.29 -28.00
N GLY A 60 -44.70 -2.54 -28.23
CA GLY A 60 -45.17 -3.31 -29.38
C GLY A 60 -44.24 -4.37 -29.93
N VAL A 61 -43.50 -5.11 -29.10
CA VAL A 61 -43.03 -6.45 -29.50
C VAL A 61 -43.45 -7.43 -28.42
N THR A 62 -44.68 -7.93 -28.58
CA THR A 62 -45.13 -9.20 -28.02
C THR A 62 -44.14 -10.29 -28.41
N VAL A 63 -43.30 -10.70 -27.46
CA VAL A 63 -42.56 -11.96 -27.54
C VAL A 63 -43.48 -13.04 -27.00
N ASP A 64 -44.43 -13.46 -27.83
CA ASP A 64 -45.04 -14.77 -27.72
C ASP A 64 -44.28 -15.73 -28.65
N ARG A 65 -43.89 -16.88 -28.09
CA ARG A 65 -43.24 -18.04 -28.73
C ARG A 65 -41.75 -17.93 -29.08
N PHE A 66 -40.91 -18.27 -28.11
CA PHE A 66 -40.07 -19.48 -28.18
C PHE A 66 -39.97 -20.09 -26.78
N ASN A 67 -41.07 -20.73 -26.39
CA ASN A 67 -41.14 -21.56 -25.19
C ASN A 67 -40.67 -22.98 -25.57
N LEU A 68 -39.37 -23.13 -25.80
CA LEU A 68 -38.71 -24.42 -25.60
C LEU A 68 -38.50 -24.53 -24.10
N LYS A 69 -39.40 -25.26 -23.44
CA LYS A 69 -39.24 -25.68 -22.06
C LYS A 69 -37.92 -26.45 -21.93
N SER A 70 -36.85 -25.79 -21.50
CA SER A 70 -35.77 -26.48 -20.79
C SER A 70 -36.35 -27.00 -19.48
N PRO A 71 -36.32 -28.32 -19.23
CA PRO A 71 -36.70 -28.84 -17.94
C PRO A 71 -35.60 -28.44 -16.94
N MET A 72 -35.98 -27.65 -15.94
CA MET A 72 -35.15 -27.12 -14.84
C MET A 72 -34.50 -25.74 -15.07
N GLY A 73 -35.29 -24.69 -14.88
CA GLY A 73 -34.84 -23.30 -14.69
C GLY A 73 -34.18 -23.02 -13.32
N SER A 74 -33.34 -23.92 -12.81
CA SER A 74 -32.54 -23.63 -11.61
C SER A 74 -31.26 -22.91 -12.02
N LYS A 75 -31.10 -21.64 -11.62
CA LYS A 75 -29.79 -20.97 -11.67
C LYS A 75 -28.76 -21.88 -10.98
N LEU A 76 -27.67 -22.22 -11.67
CA LEU A 76 -26.58 -22.98 -11.09
C LEU A 76 -26.13 -22.32 -9.77
N PRO A 77 -25.74 -23.11 -8.75
CA PRO A 77 -25.23 -22.56 -7.50
C PRO A 77 -24.03 -21.61 -7.73
N GLU A 78 -23.91 -20.62 -6.85
CA GLU A 78 -22.80 -19.67 -6.86
C GLU A 78 -21.47 -20.41 -6.61
N LEU A 79 -20.46 -20.13 -7.44
CA LEU A 79 -19.18 -20.82 -7.41
C LEU A 79 -18.33 -20.41 -6.19
N ASP A 80 -18.27 -19.12 -5.86
CA ASP A 80 -17.34 -18.62 -4.85
C ASP A 80 -17.94 -18.57 -3.44
N PRO A 81 -17.13 -18.85 -2.40
CA PRO A 81 -15.77 -19.40 -2.44
C PRO A 81 -15.72 -20.88 -2.88
N VAL A 82 -14.67 -21.24 -3.62
CA VAL A 82 -14.33 -22.63 -3.93
C VAL A 82 -13.64 -23.28 -2.73
N VAL A 83 -14.17 -24.42 -2.27
CA VAL A 83 -13.68 -25.16 -1.09
C VAL A 83 -13.42 -26.64 -1.33
N ILE A 84 -13.75 -27.15 -2.51
CA ILE A 84 -13.46 -28.53 -2.91
C ILE A 84 -12.34 -28.54 -3.96
N PRO A 85 -11.57 -29.64 -4.07
CA PRO A 85 -10.64 -29.83 -5.18
C PRO A 85 -11.39 -30.01 -6.51
N PHE A 86 -10.68 -29.83 -7.63
CA PHE A 86 -11.22 -30.08 -8.98
C PHE A 86 -11.76 -31.51 -9.13
N ILE A 87 -12.80 -31.66 -9.94
CA ILE A 87 -13.31 -32.97 -10.34
C ILE A 87 -12.51 -33.44 -11.56
N SER A 88 -11.82 -34.58 -11.43
CA SER A 88 -11.09 -35.18 -12.55
C SER A 88 -11.99 -36.10 -13.36
N HIS A 89 -12.09 -35.84 -14.66
CA HIS A 89 -12.80 -36.63 -15.64
C HIS A 89 -11.91 -36.79 -16.89
N LYS A 90 -11.07 -37.83 -16.89
CA LYS A 90 -10.03 -38.03 -17.92
C LYS A 90 -10.57 -37.78 -19.34
N PRO A 91 -9.88 -36.97 -20.16
CA PRO A 91 -8.59 -36.33 -19.89
C PRO A 91 -8.66 -34.96 -19.18
N PHE A 92 -9.85 -34.52 -18.78
CA PHE A 92 -10.11 -33.15 -18.30
C PHE A 92 -10.20 -33.07 -16.77
N ASP A 93 -9.99 -31.87 -16.25
CA ASP A 93 -10.29 -31.49 -14.88
C ASP A 93 -11.28 -30.30 -14.89
N CYS A 94 -12.20 -30.26 -13.94
CA CYS A 94 -13.24 -29.22 -13.83
C CYS A 94 -13.21 -28.52 -12.47
N GLU A 95 -13.20 -27.19 -12.49
CA GLU A 95 -13.20 -26.30 -11.31
C GLU A 95 -14.52 -25.49 -11.20
N GLY A 96 -15.57 -25.89 -11.90
CA GLY A 96 -16.89 -25.23 -11.88
C GLY A 96 -17.00 -23.96 -12.74
N ASN A 97 -15.93 -23.59 -13.45
CA ASN A 97 -15.90 -22.52 -14.44
C ASN A 97 -15.30 -22.99 -15.77
N GLY A 98 -15.68 -24.20 -16.20
CA GLY A 98 -15.24 -24.80 -17.45
C GLY A 98 -14.30 -25.99 -17.26
N LEU A 99 -13.89 -26.56 -18.38
CA LEU A 99 -12.95 -27.68 -18.44
C LEU A 99 -11.51 -27.17 -18.63
N THR A 100 -10.57 -27.89 -18.04
CA THR A 100 -9.13 -27.70 -18.22
C THR A 100 -8.47 -29.01 -18.62
N TYR A 101 -7.34 -28.91 -19.31
CA TYR A 101 -6.46 -30.05 -19.62
C TYR A 101 -5.04 -29.72 -19.16
N ILE A 102 -4.49 -30.47 -18.19
CA ILE A 102 -3.17 -30.21 -17.61
C ILE A 102 -3.03 -28.72 -17.21
N LYS A 103 -4.00 -28.20 -16.45
CA LYS A 103 -4.07 -26.80 -15.99
C LYS A 103 -4.24 -25.73 -17.08
N PHE A 104 -4.43 -26.12 -18.35
CA PHE A 104 -4.72 -25.18 -19.43
C PHE A 104 -6.21 -25.09 -19.69
N SER A 105 -6.74 -23.87 -19.62
CA SER A 105 -8.13 -23.55 -19.98
C SER A 105 -8.28 -23.36 -21.49
N ARG A 106 -9.53 -23.42 -21.96
CA ARG A 106 -9.89 -23.15 -23.35
C ARG A 106 -9.69 -21.67 -23.66
N GLU A 107 -8.96 -21.39 -24.73
CA GLU A 107 -8.77 -20.04 -25.23
C GLU A 107 -9.98 -19.59 -26.06
N SER A 108 -10.27 -18.29 -26.09
CA SER A 108 -11.35 -17.77 -26.94
C SER A 108 -11.04 -17.99 -28.43
N LEU A 109 -12.09 -18.16 -29.25
CA LEU A 109 -11.90 -18.33 -30.70
C LEU A 109 -11.31 -17.09 -31.36
N ASP A 110 -11.62 -15.91 -30.86
CA ASP A 110 -11.13 -14.66 -31.43
C ASP A 110 -9.63 -14.49 -31.17
N ASP A 111 -9.17 -14.89 -29.98
CA ASP A 111 -7.75 -14.95 -29.66
C ASP A 111 -7.05 -16.00 -30.53
N LEU A 112 -7.60 -17.20 -30.67
CA LEU A 112 -7.03 -18.24 -31.54
C LEU A 112 -6.95 -17.78 -33.00
N ARG A 113 -7.98 -17.11 -33.53
CA ARG A 113 -8.00 -16.56 -34.89
C ARG A 113 -6.95 -15.49 -35.07
N THR A 114 -6.79 -14.60 -34.10
CA THR A 114 -5.77 -13.54 -34.11
C THR A 114 -4.37 -14.13 -34.09
N TRP A 115 -4.15 -15.14 -33.26
CA TRP A 115 -2.85 -15.74 -33.03
C TRP A 115 -2.38 -16.67 -34.16
N LEU A 116 -3.31 -17.34 -34.84
CA LEU A 116 -2.96 -18.30 -35.89
C LEU A 116 -2.78 -17.65 -37.28
N GLN A 117 -2.83 -16.32 -37.38
CA GLN A 117 -2.62 -15.61 -38.65
C GLN A 117 -1.18 -15.75 -39.17
N PRO A 118 -0.97 -15.87 -40.50
CA PRO A 118 0.37 -16.09 -41.08
C PRO A 118 1.36 -14.94 -40.89
N ASN A 119 0.87 -13.70 -40.70
CA ASN A 119 1.68 -12.48 -40.80
C ASN A 119 2.01 -11.82 -39.45
N GLN A 120 1.67 -12.44 -38.31
CA GLN A 120 2.02 -11.96 -36.98
C GLN A 120 3.52 -12.20 -36.72
N ARG A 121 4.38 -11.25 -37.13
CA ARG A 121 5.84 -11.37 -37.05
C ARG A 121 6.46 -11.18 -35.66
N SER A 122 5.73 -10.72 -34.63
CA SER A 122 6.35 -10.52 -33.31
C SER A 122 5.33 -10.25 -32.18
N LYS A 123 4.88 -11.31 -31.50
CA LYS A 123 4.46 -11.36 -30.06
C LYS A 123 4.25 -12.85 -29.66
N PRO A 124 4.22 -13.22 -28.37
CA PRO A 124 4.88 -14.42 -27.81
C PRO A 124 4.13 -15.75 -27.99
N LEU A 125 3.67 -16.06 -29.20
CA LEU A 125 3.15 -17.39 -29.55
C LEU A 125 4.22 -18.48 -29.52
N PHE A 126 5.49 -18.09 -29.69
CA PHE A 126 6.65 -18.98 -29.76
C PHE A 126 7.03 -19.67 -28.43
N LYS A 127 6.26 -19.46 -27.34
CA LYS A 127 6.53 -20.11 -26.04
C LYS A 127 5.40 -21.02 -25.55
N ARG A 128 4.36 -21.30 -26.35
CA ARG A 128 3.32 -22.26 -25.95
C ARG A 128 3.84 -23.68 -26.09
N GLY A 129 3.90 -24.40 -24.97
CA GLY A 129 4.34 -25.80 -24.91
C GLY A 129 3.42 -26.75 -25.66
N LYS A 130 3.89 -27.98 -25.89
CA LYS A 130 3.14 -29.04 -26.58
C LYS A 130 1.80 -29.34 -25.90
N GLU A 131 1.79 -29.34 -24.58
CA GLU A 131 0.63 -29.61 -23.73
C GLU A 131 -0.46 -28.56 -23.93
N TRP A 132 -0.09 -27.29 -24.12
CA TRP A 132 -1.04 -26.21 -24.39
C TRP A 132 -1.76 -26.40 -25.73
N TRP A 133 -1.03 -26.70 -26.80
CA TRP A 133 -1.64 -26.97 -28.11
C TRP A 133 -2.57 -28.19 -28.07
N ARG A 134 -2.16 -29.23 -27.33
CA ARG A 134 -2.97 -30.41 -27.10
C ARG A 134 -4.25 -30.06 -26.32
N ALA A 135 -4.15 -29.20 -25.30
CA ALA A 135 -5.29 -28.72 -24.54
C ALA A 135 -6.32 -28.06 -25.45
N GLN A 136 -5.89 -27.13 -26.31
CA GLN A 136 -6.79 -26.43 -27.21
C GLN A 136 -7.50 -27.38 -28.17
N LEU A 137 -6.80 -28.35 -28.79
CA LEU A 137 -7.46 -29.33 -29.64
C LEU A 137 -8.53 -30.12 -28.86
N LEU A 138 -8.18 -30.67 -27.70
CA LEU A 138 -9.09 -31.50 -26.90
C LEU A 138 -10.30 -30.71 -26.36
N LEU A 139 -10.09 -29.48 -25.89
CA LEU A 139 -11.13 -28.61 -25.34
C LEU A 139 -12.06 -28.01 -26.39
N TYR A 140 -11.69 -28.10 -27.68
CA TYR A 140 -12.57 -27.83 -28.81
C TYR A 140 -13.20 -29.11 -29.39
N GLY A 141 -12.91 -30.28 -28.81
CA GLY A 141 -13.43 -31.58 -29.28
C GLY A 141 -12.73 -32.10 -30.55
N LEU A 142 -11.53 -31.61 -30.84
CA LEU A 142 -10.71 -32.04 -31.97
C LEU A 142 -9.77 -33.18 -31.53
N ASP A 143 -9.48 -34.11 -32.44
CA ASP A 143 -8.49 -35.15 -32.20
C ASP A 143 -7.10 -34.52 -32.08
N ALA A 144 -6.38 -34.81 -30.99
CA ALA A 144 -5.02 -34.37 -30.77
C ALA A 144 -3.97 -35.43 -31.19
N GLY A 145 -4.41 -36.50 -31.84
CA GLY A 145 -3.57 -37.62 -32.27
C GLY A 145 -2.87 -38.32 -31.11
N LYS A 146 -1.79 -39.04 -31.43
CA LYS A 146 -0.99 -39.77 -30.44
C LYS A 146 -0.35 -38.81 -29.42
N SER A 147 -0.14 -39.29 -28.20
CA SER A 147 0.55 -38.54 -27.13
C SER A 147 1.96 -38.08 -27.53
N THR A 148 2.59 -38.74 -28.51
CA THR A 148 3.92 -38.42 -29.06
C THR A 148 3.92 -37.34 -30.14
N ALA A 149 2.75 -36.82 -30.56
CA ALA A 149 2.66 -35.76 -31.57
C ALA A 149 3.54 -34.55 -31.23
N LYS A 150 4.21 -33.97 -32.23
CA LYS A 150 5.07 -32.79 -32.05
C LYS A 150 4.19 -31.54 -31.98
N ALA A 151 4.68 -30.49 -31.30
CA ALA A 151 3.95 -29.23 -31.17
C ALA A 151 3.55 -28.65 -32.54
N ASN A 152 4.44 -28.67 -33.53
CA ASN A 152 4.17 -28.19 -34.89
C ASN A 152 3.00 -28.92 -35.57
N ASP A 153 2.82 -30.22 -35.31
CA ASP A 153 1.70 -30.99 -35.86
C ASP A 153 0.39 -30.55 -35.23
N LEU A 154 0.36 -30.41 -33.90
CA LEU A 154 -0.81 -29.92 -33.16
C LEU A 154 -1.19 -28.49 -33.58
N THR A 155 -0.21 -27.60 -33.71
CA THR A 155 -0.41 -26.23 -34.20
C THR A 155 -0.99 -26.23 -35.62
N ARG A 156 -0.48 -27.10 -36.51
CA ARG A 156 -0.98 -27.23 -37.88
C ARG A 156 -2.43 -27.72 -37.91
N MET A 157 -2.78 -28.69 -37.08
CA MET A 157 -4.15 -29.20 -36.95
C MET A 157 -5.11 -28.10 -36.48
N LEU A 158 -4.77 -27.39 -35.41
CA LEU A 158 -5.62 -26.30 -34.90
C LEU A 158 -5.75 -25.16 -35.92
N ARG A 159 -4.66 -24.78 -36.58
CA ARG A 159 -4.68 -23.77 -37.65
C ARG A 159 -5.57 -24.20 -38.83
N SER A 160 -5.52 -25.47 -39.22
CA SER A 160 -6.39 -26.01 -40.27
C SER A 160 -7.86 -25.94 -39.85
N ALA A 161 -8.19 -26.35 -38.63
CA ALA A 161 -9.56 -26.30 -38.12
C ALA A 161 -10.11 -24.86 -38.06
N VAL A 162 -9.30 -23.91 -37.58
CA VAL A 162 -9.69 -22.48 -37.56
C VAL A 162 -9.90 -21.94 -38.97
N LYS A 163 -9.03 -22.28 -39.94
CA LYS A 163 -9.20 -21.90 -41.36
C LYS A 163 -10.44 -22.53 -42.00
N GLN A 164 -10.82 -23.73 -41.58
CA GLN A 164 -12.01 -24.43 -42.04
C GLN A 164 -13.31 -23.93 -41.38
N GLY A 165 -13.23 -22.90 -40.52
CA GLY A 165 -14.41 -22.27 -39.93
C GLY A 165 -14.84 -22.88 -38.60
N LEU A 166 -13.90 -23.33 -37.76
CA LEU A 166 -14.20 -23.72 -36.37
C LEU A 166 -15.08 -22.67 -35.67
N GLN A 167 -16.28 -23.09 -35.26
CA GLN A 167 -17.30 -22.21 -34.66
C GLN A 167 -17.34 -22.28 -33.13
N GLY A 168 -16.82 -23.36 -32.53
CA GLY A 168 -16.83 -23.55 -31.08
C GLY A 168 -16.40 -24.97 -30.70
N PRO A 169 -16.45 -25.29 -29.40
CA PRO A 169 -16.35 -26.66 -28.93
C PRO A 169 -17.44 -27.54 -29.52
N THR A 170 -17.17 -28.83 -29.68
CA THR A 170 -18.21 -29.79 -30.08
C THR A 170 -19.29 -29.91 -29.00
N GLN A 171 -20.51 -30.29 -29.39
CA GLN A 171 -21.62 -30.47 -28.45
C GLN A 171 -21.27 -31.43 -27.31
N THR A 172 -20.51 -32.50 -27.59
CA THR A 172 -20.03 -33.44 -26.58
C THR A 172 -19.17 -32.78 -25.49
N ILE A 173 -18.32 -31.81 -25.87
CA ILE A 173 -17.52 -31.07 -24.90
C ILE A 173 -18.39 -30.09 -24.11
N ILE A 174 -19.36 -29.44 -24.76
CA ILE A 174 -20.31 -28.54 -24.09
C ILE A 174 -21.13 -29.31 -23.05
N ASP A 175 -21.73 -30.43 -23.44
CA ASP A 175 -22.55 -31.26 -22.54
C ASP A 175 -21.72 -31.76 -21.35
N LEU A 176 -20.49 -32.21 -21.59
CA LEU A 176 -19.56 -32.64 -20.54
C LEU A 176 -19.18 -31.49 -19.61
N GLU A 177 -18.91 -30.31 -20.16
CA GLU A 177 -18.58 -29.10 -19.40
C GLU A 177 -19.76 -28.68 -18.52
N ASP A 178 -20.99 -28.67 -19.05
CA ASP A 178 -22.19 -28.33 -18.31
C ASP A 178 -22.48 -29.33 -17.19
N GLU A 179 -22.36 -30.64 -17.47
CA GLU A 179 -22.54 -31.70 -16.47
C GLU A 179 -21.52 -31.56 -15.32
N LEU A 180 -20.23 -31.44 -15.65
CA LEU A 180 -19.17 -31.35 -14.65
C LEU A 180 -19.23 -30.03 -13.88
N ASN A 181 -19.56 -28.91 -14.53
CA ASN A 181 -19.77 -27.63 -13.85
C ASN A 181 -20.95 -27.70 -12.87
N ALA A 182 -22.08 -28.29 -13.29
CA ALA A 182 -23.24 -28.46 -12.42
C ALA A 182 -22.91 -29.33 -11.20
N LYS A 183 -22.23 -30.46 -11.43
CA LYS A 183 -21.78 -31.37 -10.39
C LYS A 183 -20.80 -30.70 -9.42
N PHE A 184 -19.79 -30.00 -9.94
CA PHE A 184 -18.81 -29.27 -9.14
C PHE A 184 -19.49 -28.22 -8.28
N ARG A 185 -20.36 -27.38 -8.86
CA ARG A 185 -21.05 -26.31 -8.14
C ARG A 185 -21.99 -26.85 -7.06
N ALA A 186 -22.66 -27.98 -7.31
CA ALA A 186 -23.49 -28.63 -6.30
C ALA A 186 -22.64 -29.14 -5.12
N GLN A 187 -21.55 -29.87 -5.40
CA GLN A 187 -20.64 -30.37 -4.36
C GLN A 187 -19.95 -29.24 -3.60
N ASN A 188 -19.55 -28.18 -4.31
CA ASN A 188 -18.91 -27.02 -3.70
C ASN A 188 -19.89 -26.26 -2.81
N ALA A 189 -21.14 -26.07 -3.24
CA ALA A 189 -22.18 -25.45 -2.43
C ALA A 189 -22.42 -26.23 -1.13
N GLU A 190 -22.54 -27.56 -1.20
CA GLU A 190 -22.73 -28.41 -0.02
C GLU A 190 -21.52 -28.34 0.94
N ALA A 191 -20.30 -28.45 0.41
CA ALA A 191 -19.08 -28.35 1.22
C ALA A 191 -18.89 -26.96 1.83
N ARG A 192 -19.24 -25.91 1.09
CA ARG A 192 -19.20 -24.52 1.55
C ARG A 192 -20.20 -24.31 2.67
N ASP A 193 -21.41 -24.83 2.55
CA ASP A 193 -22.45 -24.72 3.57
C ASP A 193 -22.06 -25.47 4.85
N LYS A 194 -21.51 -26.67 4.72
CA LYS A 194 -20.94 -27.43 5.85
C LYS A 194 -19.84 -26.63 6.55
N LYS A 195 -18.85 -26.13 5.79
CA LYS A 195 -17.75 -25.34 6.34
C LYS A 195 -18.26 -24.06 7.02
N TYR A 196 -19.20 -23.35 6.39
CA TYR A 196 -19.79 -22.13 6.97
C TYR A 196 -20.45 -22.39 8.33
N GLN A 197 -21.19 -23.50 8.46
CA GLN A 197 -21.85 -23.90 9.70
C GLN A 197 -20.86 -24.28 10.82
N THR A 198 -19.66 -24.79 10.47
CA THR A 198 -18.63 -25.15 11.46
C THR A 198 -17.87 -23.95 12.04
N LEU A 199 -17.98 -22.77 11.45
CA LEU A 199 -17.30 -21.57 11.93
C LEU A 199 -18.07 -20.98 13.12
N GLU A 200 -17.39 -20.80 14.25
CA GLU A 200 -18.01 -20.35 15.50
C GLU A 200 -18.14 -18.82 15.59
N THR A 201 -17.15 -18.08 15.09
CA THR A 201 -17.10 -16.62 15.21
C THR A 201 -17.70 -15.91 13.99
N GLU A 202 -18.23 -14.71 14.21
CA GLU A 202 -18.76 -13.87 13.12
C GLU A 202 -17.63 -13.43 12.17
N GLU A 203 -16.46 -13.13 12.73
CA GLU A 203 -15.24 -12.76 12.02
C GLU A 203 -14.81 -13.86 11.04
N SER A 204 -14.75 -15.11 11.50
CA SER A 204 -14.39 -16.22 10.61
C SER A 204 -15.45 -16.47 9.54
N ARG A 205 -16.74 -16.31 9.86
CA ARG A 205 -17.84 -16.47 8.89
C ARG A 205 -17.82 -15.39 7.81
N VAL A 206 -17.65 -14.12 8.20
CA VAL A 206 -17.60 -13.01 7.26
C VAL A 206 -16.35 -13.10 6.39
N GLU A 207 -15.21 -13.51 6.94
CA GLU A 207 -14.01 -13.72 6.15
C GLU A 207 -14.19 -14.86 5.16
N PHE A 208 -14.78 -15.97 5.59
CA PHE A 208 -14.95 -17.14 4.74
C PHE A 208 -15.96 -16.92 3.59
N TYR A 209 -17.16 -16.42 3.88
CA TYR A 209 -18.20 -16.19 2.86
C TYR A 209 -18.96 -14.87 3.12
N PRO A 210 -18.36 -13.72 2.75
CA PRO A 210 -18.86 -12.40 3.13
C PRO A 210 -20.29 -12.11 2.63
N VAL A 211 -20.59 -12.44 1.37
CA VAL A 211 -21.90 -12.17 0.76
C VAL A 211 -23.02 -12.89 1.50
N ARG A 212 -22.81 -14.17 1.86
CA ARG A 212 -23.77 -14.95 2.62
C ARG A 212 -23.93 -14.39 4.03
N PHE A 213 -22.82 -14.12 4.72
CA PHE A 213 -22.84 -13.52 6.06
C PHE A 213 -23.66 -12.23 6.10
N TRP A 214 -23.44 -11.31 5.15
CA TRP A 214 -24.18 -10.05 5.12
C TRP A 214 -25.67 -10.22 4.78
N ARG A 215 -26.04 -11.19 3.93
CA ARG A 215 -27.45 -11.50 3.65
C ARG A 215 -28.18 -12.06 4.88
N GLU A 216 -27.50 -12.91 5.65
CA GLU A 216 -28.03 -13.46 6.90
C GLU A 216 -28.13 -12.38 7.99
N ARG A 217 -27.10 -11.53 8.12
CA ARG A 217 -27.04 -10.46 9.13
C ARG A 217 -27.96 -9.29 8.83
N PHE A 218 -28.17 -8.95 7.55
CA PHE A 218 -28.97 -7.81 7.07
C PHE A 218 -29.98 -8.24 6.00
N PRO A 219 -31.03 -9.01 6.36
CA PRO A 219 -32.01 -9.51 5.41
C PRO A 219 -32.63 -8.38 4.57
N SER A 220 -32.86 -8.65 3.28
CA SER A 220 -33.46 -7.69 2.33
C SER A 220 -34.97 -7.56 2.50
N LYS A 221 -35.63 -8.57 3.07
CA LYS A 221 -37.06 -8.58 3.34
C LYS A 221 -37.30 -8.47 4.85
N GLY A 222 -38.09 -7.48 5.25
CA GLY A 222 -38.47 -7.24 6.65
C GLY A 222 -38.18 -5.82 7.12
N LYS A 223 -38.75 -5.45 8.28
CA LYS A 223 -38.44 -4.17 8.93
C LYS A 223 -37.02 -4.25 9.51
N ARG A 224 -36.02 -3.76 8.76
CA ARG A 224 -34.66 -3.55 9.27
C ARG A 224 -34.75 -2.66 10.51
N LYS A 225 -34.06 -3.05 11.59
CA LYS A 225 -33.99 -2.19 12.78
C LYS A 225 -33.26 -0.91 12.39
N LYS A 226 -33.89 0.24 12.65
CA LYS A 226 -33.20 1.54 12.56
C LYS A 226 -32.01 1.47 13.52
N ASN A 227 -30.79 1.64 13.02
CA ASN A 227 -29.52 1.49 13.74
C ASN A 227 -29.00 0.05 13.92
N ASP A 228 -29.33 -0.88 13.01
CA ASP A 228 -28.61 -2.16 12.97
C ASP A 228 -27.20 -1.96 12.42
N ILE A 229 -26.21 -2.06 13.30
CA ILE A 229 -24.77 -1.88 13.03
C ILE A 229 -24.03 -3.05 13.64
N VAL A 230 -22.98 -3.51 12.97
CA VAL A 230 -22.03 -4.50 13.48
C VAL A 230 -20.61 -4.00 13.30
N THR A 231 -19.76 -4.27 14.29
CA THR A 231 -18.33 -4.02 14.23
C THR A 231 -17.62 -5.36 14.28
N LEU A 232 -16.77 -5.64 13.29
CA LEU A 232 -16.01 -6.89 13.19
C LEU A 232 -14.52 -6.57 13.09
N ALA A 233 -13.67 -7.44 13.62
CA ALA A 233 -12.23 -7.41 13.40
C ALA A 233 -11.87 -8.43 12.32
N VAL A 234 -11.36 -7.97 11.17
CA VAL A 234 -11.02 -8.84 10.04
C VAL A 234 -9.55 -8.69 9.67
N GLN A 235 -8.94 -9.74 9.13
CA GLN A 235 -7.61 -9.71 8.58
C GLN A 235 -7.49 -8.58 7.54
N SER A 236 -6.42 -7.78 7.59
CA SER A 236 -6.23 -6.63 6.69
C SER A 236 -6.37 -6.99 5.21
N GLN A 237 -5.87 -8.16 4.81
CA GLN A 237 -5.99 -8.69 3.44
C GLN A 237 -7.43 -9.05 3.01
N SER A 238 -8.33 -9.29 3.96
CA SER A 238 -9.74 -9.63 3.72
C SER A 238 -10.64 -8.41 3.67
N VAL A 239 -10.20 -7.25 4.17
CA VAL A 239 -11.00 -6.02 4.31
C VAL A 239 -11.67 -5.63 3.00
N HIS A 240 -10.90 -5.58 1.90
CA HIS A 240 -11.43 -5.19 0.60
C HIS A 240 -12.57 -6.11 0.15
N ARG A 241 -12.40 -7.43 0.26
CA ARG A 241 -13.42 -8.40 -0.13
C ARG A 241 -14.68 -8.28 0.72
N VAL A 242 -14.51 -8.12 2.04
CA VAL A 242 -15.63 -7.99 2.98
C VAL A 242 -16.41 -6.69 2.75
N LYS A 243 -15.69 -5.58 2.52
CA LYS A 243 -16.26 -4.27 2.19
C LYS A 243 -17.07 -4.31 0.90
N THR A 244 -16.47 -4.78 -0.19
CA THR A 244 -17.14 -4.87 -1.50
C THR A 244 -18.41 -5.72 -1.42
N ALA A 245 -18.37 -6.82 -0.67
CA ALA A 245 -19.55 -7.66 -0.47
C ALA A 245 -20.69 -6.94 0.28
N ALA A 246 -20.37 -6.18 1.33
CA ALA A 246 -21.37 -5.39 2.06
C ALA A 246 -21.94 -4.26 1.20
N GLU A 247 -21.09 -3.53 0.47
CA GLU A 247 -21.50 -2.44 -0.43
C GLU A 247 -22.40 -2.97 -1.56
N SER A 248 -22.12 -4.16 -2.10
CA SER A 248 -22.96 -4.80 -3.12
C SER A 248 -24.40 -5.09 -2.66
N LEU A 249 -24.64 -5.11 -1.34
CA LEU A 249 -25.95 -5.28 -0.72
C LEU A 249 -26.57 -3.95 -0.26
N GLY A 250 -25.95 -2.82 -0.63
CA GLY A 250 -26.39 -1.47 -0.26
C GLY A 250 -26.15 -1.13 1.21
N LEU A 251 -25.19 -1.77 1.87
CA LEU A 251 -24.81 -1.45 3.25
C LEU A 251 -23.76 -0.33 3.27
N SER A 252 -23.79 0.49 4.33
CA SER A 252 -22.76 1.49 4.60
C SER A 252 -21.61 0.82 5.35
N VAL A 253 -20.40 0.95 4.80
CA VAL A 253 -19.18 0.37 5.38
C VAL A 253 -18.17 1.47 5.67
N ILE A 254 -17.55 1.41 6.85
CA ILE A 254 -16.44 2.27 7.23
C ILE A 254 -15.34 1.40 7.83
N CYS A 255 -14.11 1.65 7.42
CA CYS A 255 -12.91 1.11 8.03
C CYS A 255 -12.24 2.28 8.77
N PRO A 256 -12.23 2.31 10.11
CA PRO A 256 -11.41 3.26 10.85
C PRO A 256 -9.94 2.97 10.56
N ASP A 257 -9.11 4.01 10.48
CA ASP A 257 -7.68 3.88 10.11
C ASP A 257 -6.81 3.20 11.19
N ALA A 258 -7.43 2.75 12.27
CA ALA A 258 -6.79 2.04 13.37
C ALA A 258 -6.56 0.57 13.02
N VAL A 259 -5.33 0.23 12.63
CA VAL A 259 -4.87 -1.17 12.61
C VAL A 259 -4.63 -1.62 14.05
N GLU A 260 -5.31 -2.68 14.48
CA GLU A 260 -5.06 -3.26 15.79
C GLU A 260 -3.75 -4.06 15.80
N ALA A 261 -3.14 -4.17 16.98
CA ALA A 261 -2.00 -5.07 17.17
C ALA A 261 -2.39 -6.49 16.72
N GLY A 262 -1.68 -7.01 15.72
CA GLY A 262 -1.96 -8.33 15.14
C GLY A 262 -2.45 -8.34 13.69
N GLY A 263 -2.46 -7.19 12.99
CA GLY A 263 -2.81 -7.14 11.56
C GLY A 263 -4.31 -7.31 11.29
N LEU A 264 -5.13 -7.06 12.31
CA LEU A 264 -6.58 -6.99 12.20
C LEU A 264 -7.00 -5.54 11.98
N SER A 265 -7.93 -5.36 11.04
CA SER A 265 -8.59 -4.10 10.75
C SER A 265 -10.03 -4.17 11.24
N LYS A 266 -10.46 -3.14 11.97
CA LYS A 266 -11.87 -3.01 12.35
C LYS A 266 -12.70 -2.58 11.15
N ILE A 267 -13.85 -3.19 10.97
CA ILE A 267 -14.86 -2.77 9.99
C ILE A 267 -16.17 -2.50 10.70
N VAL A 268 -16.79 -1.39 10.37
CA VAL A 268 -18.12 -1.01 10.87
C VAL A 268 -19.08 -1.04 9.70
N VAL A 269 -20.10 -1.90 9.79
CA VAL A 269 -21.09 -2.11 8.74
C VAL A 269 -22.49 -1.90 9.30
N GLY A 270 -23.31 -1.13 8.59
CA GLY A 270 -24.68 -0.88 8.99
C GLY A 270 -25.58 -0.47 7.85
N THR A 271 -26.88 -0.43 8.13
CA THR A 271 -27.91 -0.04 7.14
C THR A 271 -28.10 1.46 7.03
N ASP A 272 -27.73 2.22 8.06
CA ASP A 272 -27.81 3.68 8.10
C ASP A 272 -26.41 4.30 8.14
N ARG A 273 -26.10 5.13 7.15
CA ARG A 273 -24.78 5.76 7.03
C ARG A 273 -24.49 6.72 8.18
N GLY A 274 -25.49 7.44 8.67
CA GLY A 274 -25.33 8.39 9.77
C GLY A 274 -24.91 7.69 11.07
N ALA A 275 -25.57 6.59 11.40
CA ALA A 275 -25.29 5.81 12.59
C ALA A 275 -23.90 5.12 12.50
N VAL A 276 -23.50 4.64 11.32
CA VAL A 276 -22.15 4.10 11.08
C VAL A 276 -21.06 5.16 11.27
N LEU A 277 -21.27 6.39 10.77
CA LEU A 277 -20.36 7.51 10.97
C LEU A 277 -20.27 7.95 12.44
N GLN A 278 -21.40 7.96 13.15
CA GLN A 278 -21.42 8.27 14.58
C GLN A 278 -20.61 7.25 15.38
N LEU A 279 -20.75 5.96 15.07
CA LEU A 279 -19.98 4.92 15.74
C LEU A 279 -18.48 5.02 15.41
N LYS A 280 -18.12 5.34 14.15
CA LYS A 280 -16.73 5.64 13.77
C LYS A 280 -16.13 6.71 14.68
N SER A 281 -16.81 7.87 14.79
CA SER A 281 -16.34 8.99 15.60
C SER A 281 -16.17 8.62 17.08
N GLN A 282 -17.09 7.83 17.65
CA GLN A 282 -16.96 7.35 19.03
C GLN A 282 -15.76 6.43 19.24
N MET A 283 -15.41 5.59 18.25
CA MET A 283 -14.25 4.72 18.35
C MET A 283 -12.94 5.51 18.25
N GLU A 284 -12.87 6.49 17.34
CA GLU A 284 -11.71 7.37 17.20
C GLU A 284 -11.48 8.21 18.46
N GLU A 285 -12.54 8.74 19.08
CA GLU A 285 -12.43 9.48 20.34
C GLU A 285 -11.92 8.58 21.49
N LYS A 286 -12.41 7.33 21.58
CA LYS A 286 -11.92 6.35 22.57
C LYS A 286 -10.45 6.01 22.34
N GLN A 287 -10.05 5.79 21.10
CA GLN A 287 -8.66 5.50 20.75
C GLN A 287 -7.74 6.67 21.09
N LYS A 288 -8.15 7.90 20.76
CA LYS A 288 -7.42 9.11 21.11
C LYS A 288 -7.21 9.22 22.62
N LYS A 289 -8.26 8.98 23.42
CA LYS A 289 -8.15 8.97 24.90
C LYS A 289 -7.19 7.90 25.41
N GLN A 290 -7.21 6.70 24.85
CA GLN A 290 -6.27 5.63 25.23
C GLN A 290 -4.82 5.99 24.91
N ILE A 291 -4.57 6.60 23.75
CA ILE A 291 -3.23 7.07 23.37
C ILE A 291 -2.76 8.18 24.32
N GLU A 292 -3.62 9.13 24.65
CA GLU A 292 -3.31 10.22 25.58
C GLU A 292 -3.03 9.70 27.00
N GLU A 293 -3.85 8.77 27.51
CA GLU A 293 -3.65 8.14 28.81
C GLU A 293 -2.32 7.36 28.87
N ALA A 294 -1.99 6.61 27.81
CA ALA A 294 -0.72 5.90 27.70
C ALA A 294 0.47 6.88 27.68
N ALA A 295 0.38 7.97 26.93
CA ALA A 295 1.41 9.01 26.90
C ALA A 295 1.60 9.68 28.28
N ILE A 296 0.52 9.96 29.00
CA ILE A 296 0.58 10.52 30.36
C ILE A 296 1.24 9.52 31.32
N PHE A 297 0.90 8.24 31.23
CA PHE A 297 1.50 7.19 32.06
C PHE A 297 3.01 7.08 31.82
N ASP A 298 3.42 6.98 30.56
CA ASP A 298 4.84 6.94 30.15
C ASP A 298 5.60 8.17 30.64
N ARG A 299 4.98 9.35 30.55
CA ARG A 299 5.57 10.60 31.05
C ARG A 299 5.82 10.55 32.55
N LYS A 300 4.83 10.12 33.34
CA LYS A 300 4.98 9.99 34.81
C LYS A 300 6.07 8.99 35.18
N GLU A 301 6.15 7.87 34.46
CA GLU A 301 7.19 6.87 34.70
C GLU A 301 8.59 7.42 34.42
N ARG A 302 8.74 8.22 33.36
CA ARG A 302 10.01 8.90 33.02
C ARG A 302 10.40 9.93 34.07
N GLU A 303 9.46 10.79 34.50
CA GLU A 303 9.71 11.82 35.52
C GLU A 303 10.11 11.20 36.88
N ALA A 304 9.56 10.03 37.23
CA ALA A 304 9.94 9.29 38.44
C ALA A 304 11.36 8.69 38.40
N LYS A 305 11.92 8.44 37.21
CA LYS A 305 13.27 7.88 37.03
C LYS A 305 14.37 8.97 37.06
N THR A 306 14.05 10.22 36.71
CA THR A 306 15.02 11.32 36.63
C THR A 306 15.82 11.55 37.93
N PRO A 307 15.22 11.62 39.13
CA PRO A 307 15.98 11.86 40.37
C PRO A 307 16.97 10.74 40.71
N LYS A 308 16.65 9.49 40.36
CA LYS A 308 17.54 8.33 40.57
C LYS A 308 18.77 8.40 39.66
N LEU A 309 18.58 8.87 38.42
CA LEU A 309 19.69 9.13 37.49
C LEU A 309 20.57 10.29 37.98
N GLU A 310 19.97 11.39 38.44
CA GLU A 310 20.72 12.52 39.01
C GLU A 310 21.56 12.09 40.23
N ALA A 311 21.04 11.20 41.08
CA ALA A 311 21.77 10.65 42.22
C ALA A 311 22.93 9.72 41.82
N GLN A 312 22.76 8.90 40.77
CA GLN A 312 23.80 7.96 40.31
C GLN A 312 24.95 8.63 39.56
N VAL A 313 24.68 9.73 38.85
CA VAL A 313 25.74 10.47 38.13
C VAL A 313 26.65 11.24 39.11
N GLY A 314 26.18 11.49 40.34
CA GLY A 314 26.91 12.23 41.37
C GLY A 314 27.31 13.65 40.92
N PRO A 315 28.06 14.40 41.73
CA PRO A 315 28.80 15.57 41.26
C PRO A 315 30.00 15.07 40.43
N GLY A 316 29.72 14.44 39.28
CA GLY A 316 30.74 13.93 38.37
C GLY A 316 31.73 15.02 37.95
N LYS A 317 32.89 14.61 37.42
CA LYS A 317 34.03 15.46 37.06
C LYS A 317 33.76 16.54 35.99
N ARG A 318 32.49 16.79 35.66
CA ARG A 318 32.04 17.78 34.69
C ARG A 318 32.74 17.56 33.34
N THR A 319 32.73 16.32 32.86
CA THR A 319 33.39 15.91 31.60
C THR A 319 32.37 15.68 30.50
N LEU A 320 32.76 15.79 29.23
CA LEU A 320 31.83 15.50 28.14
C LEU A 320 31.38 14.02 28.09
N LYS A 321 32.06 13.07 28.73
CA LYS A 321 31.52 11.69 28.85
C LYS A 321 30.20 11.65 29.61
N ASP A 322 30.01 12.60 30.52
CA ASP A 322 28.80 12.68 31.32
C ASP A 322 27.58 13.08 30.48
N VAL A 323 27.75 13.56 29.23
CA VAL A 323 26.62 13.88 28.33
C VAL A 323 26.20 12.75 27.41
N VAL A 324 27.02 11.71 27.28
CA VAL A 324 26.70 10.53 26.47
C VAL A 324 25.49 9.83 27.07
N GLY A 325 24.54 9.46 26.22
CA GLY A 325 23.32 8.79 26.67
C GLY A 325 22.08 9.14 25.87
N GLU A 326 20.95 8.68 26.39
CA GLU A 326 19.63 9.03 25.89
C GLU A 326 19.12 10.30 26.55
N TRP A 327 18.46 11.14 25.76
CA TRP A 327 17.89 12.40 26.17
C TRP A 327 16.44 12.49 25.72
N ASN A 328 15.57 12.89 26.64
CA ASN A 328 14.22 13.29 26.33
C ASN A 328 14.25 14.79 26.04
N VAL A 329 13.91 15.17 24.81
CA VAL A 329 13.95 16.54 24.32
C VAL A 329 12.54 17.06 24.12
N ARG A 330 12.33 18.36 24.33
CA ARG A 330 11.05 19.04 24.13
C ARG A 330 11.28 20.29 23.31
N SER A 331 10.40 20.56 22.36
CA SER A 331 10.37 21.79 21.58
C SER A 331 8.94 22.28 21.47
N ARG A 332 8.65 23.40 22.13
CA ARG A 332 7.31 24.02 22.07
C ARG A 332 6.97 24.48 20.65
N ALA A 333 7.95 25.00 19.91
CA ALA A 333 7.75 25.46 18.54
C ALA A 333 7.31 24.33 17.60
N ILE A 334 7.87 23.12 17.77
CA ILE A 334 7.45 21.94 16.99
C ILE A 334 6.04 21.53 17.38
N SER A 335 5.75 21.42 18.68
CA SER A 335 4.42 21.00 19.14
C SER A 335 3.30 22.00 18.81
N ASP A 336 3.61 23.30 18.79
CA ASP A 336 2.64 24.34 18.41
C ASP A 336 2.34 24.29 16.90
N MET A 337 3.33 23.99 16.05
CA MET A 337 3.15 23.90 14.59
C MET A 337 2.60 22.54 14.14
N TRP A 338 2.97 21.45 14.83
CA TRP A 338 2.47 20.11 14.54
C TRP A 338 1.99 19.39 15.81
N PRO A 339 0.77 19.69 16.28
CA PRO A 339 0.21 19.12 17.51
C PRO A 339 0.15 17.59 17.52
N ASP A 340 0.02 16.97 16.35
CA ASP A 340 -0.14 15.52 16.20
C ASP A 340 1.13 14.73 16.52
N PHE A 341 2.31 15.37 16.55
CA PHE A 341 3.59 14.71 16.84
C PHE A 341 4.01 14.77 18.32
N GLY A 342 3.19 15.38 19.18
CA GLY A 342 3.43 15.47 20.62
C GLY A 342 4.57 16.42 21.02
N THR A 343 4.98 16.34 22.30
CA THR A 343 6.00 17.23 22.90
C THR A 343 7.27 16.52 23.35
N ASP A 344 7.25 15.18 23.41
CA ASP A 344 8.33 14.38 23.99
C ASP A 344 9.11 13.65 22.89
N PHE A 345 10.29 14.18 22.59
CA PHE A 345 11.20 13.74 21.54
C PHE A 345 12.39 12.96 22.12
N GLN A 346 13.06 12.17 21.29
CA GLN A 346 14.25 11.40 21.70
C GLN A 346 15.51 11.91 21.01
N MET A 347 16.63 11.88 21.74
CA MET A 347 17.95 12.18 21.20
C MET A 347 19.01 11.30 21.86
N SER A 348 19.82 10.61 21.07
CA SER A 348 20.88 9.71 21.50
C SER A 348 22.23 10.37 21.26
N ILE A 349 22.89 10.90 22.30
CA ILE A 349 24.21 11.55 22.19
C ILE A 349 25.34 10.54 22.42
N TYR A 350 26.33 10.52 21.52
CA TYR A 350 27.48 9.62 21.60
C TYR A 350 28.74 10.23 20.96
N PHE A 351 29.89 9.60 21.21
CA PHE A 351 31.14 9.91 20.53
C PHE A 351 31.44 8.91 19.42
N HIS A 352 32.09 9.37 18.36
CA HIS A 352 32.57 8.53 17.28
C HIS A 352 33.94 9.01 16.79
N LYS A 353 34.86 8.07 16.63
CA LYS A 353 36.15 8.30 15.98
C LYS A 353 35.93 8.37 14.48
N LEU A 354 36.41 9.43 13.84
CA LEU A 354 36.64 9.39 12.41
C LEU A 354 37.69 8.30 12.17
N VAL A 355 37.27 7.19 11.58
CA VAL A 355 38.22 6.30 10.91
C VAL A 355 38.67 7.10 9.71
N GLU A 356 39.89 7.64 9.75
CA GLU A 356 40.51 8.25 8.57
C GLU A 356 40.48 7.18 7.48
N ALA A 357 39.62 7.38 6.47
CA ALA A 357 39.67 6.62 5.25
C ALA A 357 41.03 6.91 4.63
N ARG A 358 41.99 6.02 4.84
CA ARG A 358 43.19 5.98 3.99
C ARG A 358 42.67 5.77 2.58
N ASN A 359 42.88 6.77 1.75
CA ASN A 359 42.74 6.68 0.31
C ASN A 359 43.73 5.63 -0.19
N ASP A 360 43.31 4.36 -0.22
CA ASP A 360 43.92 3.33 -1.06
C ASP A 360 43.40 3.55 -2.48
N SER A 361 43.89 4.61 -3.11
CA SER A 361 43.83 4.81 -4.54
C SER A 361 45.25 5.15 -4.98
N ASP A 362 45.97 4.15 -5.47
CA ASP A 362 46.93 4.30 -6.57
C ASP A 362 47.38 2.92 -7.10
N GLU A 363 46.87 2.64 -8.31
CA GLU A 363 47.54 2.05 -9.47
C GLU A 363 48.32 0.73 -9.39
N GLU A 364 47.74 -0.26 -10.08
CA GLU A 364 48.47 -1.29 -10.82
C GLU A 364 49.58 -0.70 -11.71
N ARG A 365 50.85 -0.95 -11.37
CA ARG A 365 51.94 -1.04 -12.36
C ARG A 365 53.13 -1.87 -11.84
N SER A 366 53.16 -3.11 -12.31
CA SER A 366 54.27 -3.84 -12.94
C SER A 366 55.74 -3.57 -12.56
N PHE A 367 56.47 -4.70 -12.44
CA PHE A 367 57.92 -4.97 -12.56
C PHE A 367 58.79 -5.07 -11.30
N CYS A 368 59.57 -6.17 -11.29
CA CYS A 368 60.44 -6.70 -10.26
C CYS A 368 61.64 -5.81 -9.92
N SER A 369 62.06 -5.79 -8.64
CA SER A 369 63.41 -6.21 -8.21
C SER A 369 63.62 -6.12 -6.70
N ASP A 370 64.53 -6.99 -6.28
CA ASP A 370 65.20 -7.24 -5.00
C ASP A 370 65.71 -6.00 -4.22
N GLY A 371 65.80 -6.10 -2.89
CA GLY A 371 66.54 -5.13 -2.06
C GLY A 371 65.98 -4.78 -0.67
N SER A 372 66.34 -5.59 0.32
CA SER A 372 66.80 -5.25 1.70
C SER A 372 66.39 -3.96 2.44
N HIS A 373 65.95 -4.17 3.70
CA HIS A 373 66.16 -3.38 4.93
C HIS A 373 65.47 -2.01 5.13
N GLY A 374 64.77 -1.89 6.26
CA GLY A 374 64.46 -0.58 6.86
C GLY A 374 63.31 -0.60 7.86
N ASP A 375 63.61 -0.93 9.11
CA ASP A 375 62.77 -0.64 10.29
C ASP A 375 62.31 0.83 10.31
N GLY A 376 61.06 1.08 10.70
CA GLY A 376 60.61 2.44 11.00
C GLY A 376 59.11 2.72 10.90
N ALA A 377 58.23 1.78 11.26
CA ALA A 377 56.81 2.08 11.43
C ALA A 377 56.62 2.95 12.69
N THR A 378 56.74 4.27 12.52
CA THR A 378 56.28 5.24 13.51
C THR A 378 54.76 5.16 13.57
N SER A 379 54.26 4.47 14.59
CA SER A 379 52.85 4.53 15.01
C SER A 379 52.54 5.98 15.36
N ALA A 380 51.93 6.70 14.42
CA ALA A 380 51.35 8.01 14.67
C ALA A 380 50.27 7.82 15.75
N LYS A 381 50.53 8.33 16.96
CA LYS A 381 49.53 8.42 18.02
C LYS A 381 48.38 9.26 17.45
N SER A 382 47.24 8.62 17.19
CA SER A 382 46.00 9.33 16.89
C SER A 382 45.74 10.29 18.05
N ASP A 383 45.79 11.60 17.80
CA ASP A 383 45.32 12.61 18.74
C ASP A 383 43.91 12.20 19.15
N GLY A 384 43.73 11.78 20.41
CA GLY A 384 42.52 11.13 20.95
C GLY A 384 41.29 12.05 21.02
N THR A 385 41.02 12.74 19.93
CA THR A 385 39.93 13.68 19.72
C THR A 385 38.83 12.96 18.95
N GLU A 386 37.61 13.07 19.46
CA GLU A 386 36.43 12.45 18.87
C GLU A 386 35.42 13.53 18.51
N LEU A 387 34.56 13.25 17.53
CA LEU A 387 33.42 14.10 17.24
C LEU A 387 32.25 13.68 18.13
N VAL A 388 31.50 14.68 18.58
CA VAL A 388 30.20 14.47 19.23
C VAL A 388 29.15 14.32 18.14
N TRP A 389 28.39 13.24 18.23
CA TRP A 389 27.28 12.93 17.35
C TRP A 389 26.00 12.80 18.16
N ALA A 390 24.86 12.97 17.51
CA ALA A 390 23.62 12.45 18.06
C ALA A 390 22.67 11.96 16.97
N ASN A 391 21.90 10.92 17.26
CA ASN A 391 20.68 10.64 16.51
C ASN A 391 19.52 11.37 17.20
N PHE A 392 18.56 11.89 16.45
CA PHE A 392 17.39 12.57 17.01
C PHE A 392 16.10 12.18 16.30
N GLU A 393 15.01 12.22 17.05
CA GLU A 393 13.64 12.00 16.59
C GLU A 393 12.74 13.04 17.26
N MET A 394 12.54 14.17 16.56
CA MET A 394 11.77 15.33 16.99
C MET A 394 10.35 15.35 16.40
N GLY A 395 9.76 14.16 16.22
CA GLY A 395 8.43 14.01 15.63
C GLY A 395 8.46 14.24 14.13
N ILE A 396 8.32 15.48 13.69
CA ILE A 396 8.30 15.86 12.27
C ILE A 396 9.68 15.78 11.61
N LEU A 397 10.76 15.86 12.38
CA LEU A 397 12.14 15.75 11.90
C LEU A 397 12.87 14.63 12.63
N SER A 398 13.57 13.80 11.88
CA SER A 398 14.49 12.80 12.44
C SER A 398 15.81 12.80 11.68
N GLY A 399 16.89 12.35 12.31
CA GLY A 399 18.17 12.21 11.63
C GLY A 399 19.38 12.23 12.55
N VAL A 400 20.48 12.76 12.03
CA VAL A 400 21.80 12.74 12.67
C VAL A 400 22.38 14.15 12.78
N LEU A 401 22.85 14.53 13.97
CA LEU A 401 23.67 15.72 14.21
C LEU A 401 25.16 15.33 14.29
N GLN A 402 26.00 16.20 13.75
CA GLN A 402 27.45 16.16 13.87
C GLN A 402 27.97 17.50 14.40
N ALA A 403 28.69 17.47 15.52
CA ALA A 403 29.35 18.66 16.04
C ALA A 403 30.45 19.13 15.07
N LYS A 404 30.58 20.45 14.87
CA LYS A 404 31.60 21.01 13.96
C LYS A 404 33.02 21.00 14.54
N LYS A 405 33.17 20.73 15.84
CA LYS A 405 34.43 20.79 16.56
C LYS A 405 34.77 19.43 17.17
N HIS A 406 36.03 19.05 17.09
CA HIS A 406 36.59 17.90 17.79
C HIS A 406 36.78 18.20 19.28
N PHE A 407 36.40 17.24 20.12
CA PHE A 407 36.55 17.35 21.57
C PHE A 407 37.50 16.27 22.10
N PRO A 408 38.50 16.64 22.92
CA PRO A 408 39.27 15.66 23.67
C PRO A 408 38.35 14.88 24.61
N HIS A 409 38.54 13.57 24.68
CA HIS A 409 37.67 12.64 25.39
C HIS A 409 37.52 12.94 26.91
N ASP A 410 38.52 13.58 27.52
CA ASP A 410 38.53 13.95 28.94
C ASP A 410 38.40 15.47 29.18
N SER A 411 37.96 16.23 28.18
CA SER A 411 37.78 17.68 28.34
C SER A 411 36.60 18.03 29.24
N SER A 412 36.75 19.15 29.97
CA SER A 412 35.67 19.74 30.76
C SER A 412 34.51 20.16 29.87
N PHE A 413 33.29 20.20 30.43
CA PHE A 413 32.12 20.77 29.76
C PHE A 413 32.47 22.06 29.00
N PRO A 414 32.12 22.16 27.71
CA PRO A 414 32.26 23.40 26.98
C PRO A 414 31.36 24.45 27.64
N ARG A 415 31.94 25.61 27.98
CA ARG A 415 31.24 26.71 28.66
C ARG A 415 30.23 27.45 27.75
N GLY A 416 30.16 27.11 26.47
CA GLY A 416 29.31 27.80 25.49
C GLY A 416 28.65 26.83 24.51
N PRO A 417 27.82 27.37 23.59
CA PRO A 417 27.09 26.56 22.62
C PRO A 417 28.04 25.79 21.70
N ILE A 418 27.77 24.51 21.50
CA ILE A 418 28.45 23.66 20.53
C ILE A 418 27.69 23.76 19.21
N PRO A 419 28.30 24.32 18.15
CA PRO A 419 27.67 24.33 16.85
C PRO A 419 27.67 22.92 16.24
N PHE A 420 26.55 22.55 15.62
CA PHE A 420 26.40 21.31 14.86
C PHE A 420 25.84 21.59 13.47
N ALA A 421 26.07 20.65 12.56
CA ALA A 421 25.28 20.47 11.35
C ALA A 421 24.41 19.22 11.53
N TRP A 422 23.29 19.14 10.83
CA TRP A 422 22.44 17.96 10.87
C TRP A 422 21.97 17.54 9.46
N ARG A 423 21.67 16.25 9.31
CA ARG A 423 21.06 15.67 8.12
C ARG A 423 19.91 14.78 8.57
N GLY A 424 18.82 14.75 7.83
CA GLY A 424 17.61 14.09 8.33
C GLY A 424 16.49 13.97 7.32
N ARG A 425 15.37 13.45 7.79
CA ARG A 425 14.12 13.31 7.04
C ARG A 425 12.98 14.05 7.73
N GLU A 426 12.04 14.50 6.91
CA GLU A 426 10.74 14.96 7.37
C GLU A 426 9.78 13.77 7.46
N ALA A 427 8.99 13.69 8.54
CA ALA A 427 8.21 12.49 8.88
C ALA A 427 6.86 12.38 8.16
N GLY A 428 6.41 13.41 7.44
CA GLY A 428 5.19 13.38 6.63
C GLY A 428 5.39 12.60 5.34
N GLU A 429 6.28 13.07 4.46
CA GLU A 429 6.54 12.47 3.14
C GLU A 429 7.85 11.68 3.09
N GLY A 430 8.59 11.62 4.19
CA GLY A 430 9.85 10.89 4.28
C GLY A 430 10.99 11.55 3.52
N GLU A 431 10.84 12.82 3.13
CA GLU A 431 11.81 13.53 2.29
C GLU A 431 13.11 13.84 3.03
N ILE A 432 14.23 13.56 2.38
CA ILE A 432 15.56 13.98 2.86
C ILE A 432 15.61 15.50 2.84
N GLN A 433 15.94 16.10 3.99
CA GLN A 433 16.15 17.53 4.11
C GLN A 433 17.58 17.87 3.66
N VAL A 434 17.72 18.33 2.41
CA VAL A 434 19.02 18.66 1.83
C VAL A 434 19.45 20.08 2.23
N ASP A 435 20.68 20.19 2.73
CA ASP A 435 21.35 21.46 3.01
C ASP A 435 22.15 21.91 1.77
N MET A 436 21.45 22.38 0.74
CA MET A 436 22.02 22.69 -0.59
C MET A 436 23.22 23.65 -0.54
N ASP A 437 23.25 24.58 0.43
CA ASP A 437 24.29 25.61 0.56
C ASP A 437 25.12 25.48 1.86
N GLY A 438 24.92 24.39 2.62
CA GLY A 438 25.56 24.18 3.92
C GLY A 438 25.14 25.19 5.01
N SER A 439 24.08 25.96 4.77
CA SER A 439 23.69 27.12 5.55
C SER A 439 22.37 26.95 6.29
N VAL A 440 21.53 25.98 5.92
CA VAL A 440 20.18 25.80 6.43
C VAL A 440 20.16 24.80 7.60
N ASN A 441 20.76 23.61 7.44
CA ASN A 441 20.64 22.52 8.42
C ASN A 441 21.74 22.58 9.50
N LYS A 442 21.65 23.59 10.36
CA LYS A 442 22.61 23.86 11.42
C LYS A 442 21.93 24.12 12.75
N GLY A 443 22.69 24.10 13.83
CA GLY A 443 22.14 24.39 15.14
C GLY A 443 23.19 24.53 16.22
N THR A 444 22.72 24.71 17.44
CA THR A 444 23.57 24.76 18.63
C THR A 444 23.01 23.91 19.75
N VAL A 445 23.89 23.27 20.52
CA VAL A 445 23.54 22.59 21.77
C VAL A 445 24.41 23.12 22.90
N THR A 446 23.79 23.44 24.03
CA THR A 446 24.44 23.91 25.25
C THR A 446 24.06 22.97 26.39
N PHE A 447 25.06 22.31 26.97
CA PHE A 447 24.87 21.50 28.16
C PHE A 447 24.86 22.41 29.39
N LEU A 448 23.73 22.42 30.11
CA LEU A 448 23.58 23.15 31.38
C LEU A 448 24.13 22.35 32.56
N GLY A 449 24.30 21.05 32.36
CA GLY A 449 24.90 20.09 33.28
C GLY A 449 24.93 18.69 32.66
N PRO A 450 25.27 17.65 33.43
CA PRO A 450 25.31 16.28 32.93
C PRO A 450 23.92 15.70 32.64
N THR A 451 22.86 16.29 33.22
CA THR A 451 21.49 15.81 33.06
C THR A 451 20.57 16.79 32.32
N LYS A 452 21.06 17.98 31.95
CA LYS A 452 20.24 19.03 31.33
C LYS A 452 20.95 19.69 30.15
N LEU A 453 20.22 19.92 29.08
CA LEU A 453 20.68 20.66 27.90
C LEU A 453 19.60 21.57 27.33
N LYS A 454 20.03 22.53 26.52
CA LYS A 454 19.17 23.32 25.65
C LYS A 454 19.83 23.54 24.31
N GLY A 455 19.07 23.83 23.27
CA GLY A 455 19.62 24.06 21.95
C GLY A 455 18.65 24.73 21.00
N GLU A 456 19.13 24.92 19.78
CA GLU A 456 18.36 25.44 18.65
C GLU A 456 18.72 24.61 17.42
N LEU A 457 17.72 24.12 16.71
CA LEU A 457 17.84 23.42 15.44
C LEU A 457 17.23 24.31 14.35
N LYS A 458 17.99 24.59 13.29
CA LYS A 458 17.53 25.39 12.15
C LYS A 458 17.32 24.47 10.96
N SER A 459 16.22 24.67 10.25
CA SER A 459 15.89 23.96 9.01
C SER A 459 15.15 24.87 8.05
N SER A 460 14.91 24.38 6.83
CA SER A 460 14.00 24.98 5.85
C SER A 460 12.57 25.14 6.38
N LEU A 461 12.17 24.32 7.36
CA LEU A 461 10.86 24.34 8.02
C LEU A 461 10.80 25.34 9.19
N GLY A 462 11.93 25.90 9.62
CA GLY A 462 11.99 26.93 10.66
C GLY A 462 13.11 26.74 11.69
N ASP A 463 13.09 27.62 12.69
CA ASP A 463 14.04 27.62 13.81
C ASP A 463 13.36 27.08 15.08
N PHE A 464 13.88 25.97 15.61
CA PHE A 464 13.29 25.22 16.72
C PHE A 464 14.17 25.27 17.95
N LYS A 465 13.71 25.95 19.00
CA LYS A 465 14.36 25.90 20.32
C LYS A 465 13.92 24.66 21.07
N PHE A 466 14.88 23.96 21.66
CA PHE A 466 14.62 22.74 22.40
C PHE A 466 15.32 22.71 23.76
N GLU A 467 14.75 21.96 24.69
CA GLU A 467 15.30 21.68 26.01
C GLU A 467 15.27 20.17 26.25
N GLY A 468 16.28 19.64 26.94
CA GLY A 468 16.40 18.19 27.12
C GLY A 468 16.84 17.79 28.52
N ASN A 469 16.33 16.65 28.97
CA ASN A 469 16.75 15.99 30.21
C ASN A 469 17.29 14.59 29.90
N LYS A 470 18.37 14.20 30.56
CA LYS A 470 19.00 12.90 30.36
C LYS A 470 18.11 11.79 30.89
N ALA A 471 17.78 10.84 30.02
CA ALA A 471 16.93 9.68 30.31
C ALA A 471 17.75 8.42 30.67
N SER A 472 18.94 8.26 30.07
CA SER A 472 19.84 7.12 30.32
C SER A 472 21.29 7.54 30.07
N SER A 473 22.24 6.88 30.72
CA SER A 473 23.68 7.00 30.43
C SER A 473 24.13 6.21 29.20
N ALA A 474 23.34 5.23 28.76
CA ALA A 474 23.62 4.43 27.58
C ALA A 474 22.78 4.93 26.40
N PRO A 475 23.39 5.39 25.29
CA PRO A 475 22.67 5.74 24.08
C PRO A 475 22.15 4.45 23.41
N LYS A 476 20.90 4.47 22.96
CA LYS A 476 20.21 3.40 22.24
C LYS A 476 20.68 3.31 20.80
N ASN A 477 20.79 4.46 20.13
CA ASN A 477 21.15 4.55 18.73
C ASN A 477 22.53 5.20 18.57
N LYS A 478 23.37 4.55 17.77
CA LYS A 478 24.67 5.06 17.33
C LYS A 478 24.82 4.79 15.85
N ASN A 479 24.29 5.67 15.01
CA ASN A 479 24.34 5.46 13.57
C ASN A 479 24.98 6.65 12.83
N PRO A 480 26.32 6.80 12.92
CA PRO A 480 27.01 7.86 12.18
C PRO A 480 27.01 7.62 10.66
N HIS A 481 26.80 6.38 10.18
CA HIS A 481 26.78 6.06 8.74
C HIS A 481 25.58 6.67 8.02
N GLU A 482 24.44 6.79 8.71
CA GLU A 482 23.23 7.45 8.20
C GLU A 482 23.51 8.88 7.72
N TRP A 483 24.51 9.57 8.28
CA TRP A 483 24.94 10.88 7.79
C TRP A 483 25.35 10.89 6.32
N HIS A 484 26.05 9.84 5.88
CA HIS A 484 26.52 9.70 4.50
C HIS A 484 25.41 9.24 3.56
N GLU A 485 24.38 8.56 4.08
CA GLU A 485 23.21 8.13 3.31
C GLU A 485 22.19 9.26 3.10
N LEU A 486 22.29 10.35 3.86
CA LEU A 486 21.38 11.49 3.80
C LEU A 486 22.02 12.68 3.06
N ASP A 487 22.56 12.43 1.87
CA ASP A 487 23.17 13.46 1.03
C ASP A 487 22.30 13.87 -0.17
N GLU A 488 22.77 14.86 -0.92
CA GLU A 488 22.10 15.39 -2.11
C GLU A 488 21.99 14.33 -3.22
N GLY A 489 23.00 13.46 -3.37
CA GLY A 489 22.97 12.37 -4.33
C GLY A 489 21.80 11.43 -4.06
N ARG A 490 21.63 11.03 -2.79
CA ARG A 490 20.52 10.19 -2.38
C ARG A 490 19.16 10.86 -2.53
N TRP A 491 19.06 12.15 -2.21
CA TRP A 491 17.83 12.91 -2.42
C TRP A 491 17.44 12.96 -3.90
N ASN A 492 18.40 13.18 -4.81
CA ASN A 492 18.16 13.18 -6.25
C ASN A 492 17.68 11.81 -6.77
N GLU A 493 18.25 10.71 -6.27
CA GLU A 493 17.80 9.34 -6.57
C GLU A 493 16.34 9.13 -6.14
N GLU A 494 16.01 9.49 -4.88
CA GLU A 494 14.66 9.32 -4.33
C GLU A 494 13.63 10.20 -5.03
N CYS A 495 13.99 11.44 -5.38
CA CYS A 495 13.11 12.32 -6.15
C CYS A 495 12.82 11.73 -7.53
N THR A 496 13.84 11.26 -8.26
CA THR A 496 13.65 10.67 -9.60
C THR A 496 12.78 9.43 -9.57
N GLY A 497 12.78 8.65 -8.49
CA GLY A 497 11.92 7.47 -8.34
C GLY A 497 10.46 7.76 -8.00
N ARG A 498 10.13 8.99 -7.59
CA ARG A 498 8.76 9.42 -7.24
C ARG A 498 7.96 9.94 -8.44
N TRP A 499 8.65 10.39 -9.50
CA TRP A 499 8.08 10.87 -10.76
C TRP A 499 8.17 9.80 -11.84
#